data_AF-A0A844ITM4-F1
#
_entry.id   AF-A0A844ITM4-F1
#
_cell.length_a   1.000
_cell.length_b   1.000
_cell.length_c   1.000
_cell.angle_alpha   90.00
_cell.angle_beta   90.00
_cell.angle_gamma   90.00
#
_symmetry.space_group_name_H-M   'P 1'
#
loop_
_entity.id
_entity.type
_entity.pdbx_description
1 polymer ?
#
loop_
_entity_poly.entity_id
_entity_poly.type
_entity_poly.pdbx_seq_one_letter_code
_entity_poly.pdbx_strand_id
1 'polypeptide(L)'
;MRVIIDTNILISAALKNKVPEQVVLFIAFNLEYTWLVSEEILEEYQSVLNREKLNINLDKRNLFLECVKDVTTLITVDNNIEFKRDRKDAKFLSCAIAAKADLLITGDKDFSEAQTLIETKIISVSQFREAYLS
;
A
#
# COMPACT_ATOMS: atom_id res chain seq x y z
N MET A 1 -14.29 1.40 -2.36
CA MET A 1 -13.28 0.51 -2.92
C MET A 1 -12.17 0.29 -1.90
N ARG A 2 -11.87 -0.97 -1.60
CA ARG A 2 -10.93 -1.44 -0.59
C ARG A 2 -9.56 -1.59 -1.22
N VAL A 3 -8.58 -0.79 -0.78
CA VAL A 3 -7.28 -0.68 -1.44
C VAL A 3 -6.16 -0.94 -0.45
N ILE A 4 -5.18 -1.72 -0.87
CA ILE A 4 -3.90 -1.87 -0.19
C ILE A 4 -2.84 -1.18 -1.04
N ILE A 5 -1.93 -0.47 -0.39
CA ILE A 5 -0.80 0.20 -1.04
C ILE A 5 0.48 -0.53 -0.64
N ASP A 6 1.37 -0.80 -1.58
CA ASP A 6 2.69 -1.32 -1.28
C ASP A 6 3.55 -0.23 -0.62
N THR A 7 4.36 -0.64 0.36
CA THR A 7 5.36 0.19 1.03
C THR A 7 6.27 0.93 0.04
N ASN A 8 6.65 0.33 -1.08
CA ASN A 8 7.49 1.00 -2.09
C ASN A 8 6.80 2.20 -2.75
N ILE A 9 5.47 2.15 -2.91
CA ILE A 9 4.66 3.24 -3.48
C ILE A 9 4.54 4.34 -2.44
N LEU A 10 4.29 4.00 -1.17
CA LEU A 10 4.25 4.95 -0.07
C LEU A 10 5.58 5.70 0.09
N ILE A 11 6.70 4.99 0.08
CA ILE A 11 8.04 5.60 0.12
C ILE A 11 8.25 6.51 -1.08
N SER A 12 7.87 6.06 -2.28
CA SER A 12 8.02 6.84 -3.51
C SER A 12 7.21 8.14 -3.46
N ALA A 13 6.02 8.10 -2.87
CA ALA A 13 5.15 9.25 -2.63
C ALA A 13 5.78 10.24 -1.64
N ALA A 14 6.32 9.73 -0.53
CA ALA A 14 7.00 10.57 0.47
C ALA A 14 8.29 11.21 -0.08
N LEU A 15 9.01 10.52 -0.97
CA LEU A 15 10.28 11.00 -1.54
C LEU A 15 10.13 11.99 -2.70
N LYS A 16 9.10 11.85 -3.54
CA LYS A 16 9.01 12.58 -4.82
C LYS A 16 7.61 13.11 -5.08
N ASN A 17 7.53 14.32 -5.62
CA ASN A 17 6.26 14.90 -6.07
C ASN A 17 5.92 14.43 -7.48
N LYS A 18 5.32 13.24 -7.57
CA LYS A 18 4.96 12.58 -8.83
C LYS A 18 3.67 11.78 -8.67
N VAL A 19 3.41 10.91 -9.64
CA VAL A 19 2.27 9.99 -9.68
C VAL A 19 2.03 9.23 -8.37
N PRO A 20 3.04 8.67 -7.66
CA PRO A 20 2.79 8.01 -6.38
C PRO A 20 2.18 8.91 -5.31
N GLU A 21 2.67 10.16 -5.18
CA GLU A 21 2.11 11.11 -4.22
C GLU A 21 0.66 11.44 -4.55
N GLN A 22 0.36 11.71 -5.83
CA GLN A 22 -1.01 12.00 -6.26
C GLN A 22 -1.96 10.84 -5.96
N VAL A 23 -1.54 9.61 -6.27
CA VAL A 23 -2.37 8.40 -6.05
C VAL A 23 -2.58 8.15 -4.55
N VAL A 24 -1.53 8.22 -3.74
CA VAL A 24 -1.64 7.98 -2.30
C VAL A 24 -2.54 9.02 -1.63
N LEU A 25 -2.33 10.31 -1.93
CA LEU A 25 -3.16 11.38 -1.35
C LEU A 25 -4.60 11.33 -1.85
N PHE A 26 -4.83 10.99 -3.12
CA PHE A 26 -6.17 10.78 -3.66
C PHE A 26 -6.92 9.67 -2.90
N ILE A 27 -6.28 8.52 -2.69
CA ILE A 27 -6.87 7.40 -1.94
C ILE A 27 -7.11 7.79 -0.48
N ALA A 28 -6.17 8.50 0.15
CA ALA A 28 -6.27 8.90 1.54
C ALA A 28 -7.42 9.87 1.82
N PHE A 29 -7.72 10.78 0.89
CA PHE A 29 -8.70 11.85 1.09
C PHE A 29 -10.02 11.66 0.34
N ASN A 30 -10.19 10.54 -0.37
CA ASN A 30 -11.43 10.21 -1.04
C ASN A 30 -12.22 9.15 -0.26
N LEU A 31 -13.40 9.51 0.24
CA LEU A 31 -14.27 8.63 1.04
C LEU A 31 -14.79 7.40 0.28
N GLU A 32 -14.72 7.40 -1.05
CA GLU A 32 -15.04 6.22 -1.86
C GLU A 32 -13.96 5.13 -1.73
N TYR A 33 -12.82 5.43 -1.09
CA TYR A 33 -11.70 4.53 -0.91
C TYR A 33 -11.49 4.21 0.58
N THR A 34 -11.14 2.96 0.86
CA THR A 34 -10.74 2.51 2.19
C THR A 34 -9.34 1.96 2.08
N TRP A 35 -8.37 2.66 2.65
CA TRP A 35 -6.98 2.21 2.67
C TRP A 35 -6.78 1.20 3.79
N LEU A 36 -6.58 -0.05 3.40
CA LEU A 36 -6.45 -1.18 4.31
C LEU A 36 -4.98 -1.46 4.62
N VAL A 37 -4.71 -1.77 5.90
CA VAL A 37 -3.39 -2.22 6.37
C VAL A 37 -3.58 -3.35 7.39
N SER A 38 -2.65 -4.30 7.45
CA SER A 38 -2.47 -5.15 8.63
C SER A 38 -1.48 -4.50 9.60
N GLU A 39 -1.36 -5.05 10.81
CA GLU A 39 -0.36 -4.58 11.79
C GLU A 39 1.05 -4.60 11.19
N GLU A 40 1.42 -5.69 10.52
CA GLU A 40 2.74 -5.85 9.90
C GLU A 40 2.99 -4.82 8.78
N ILE A 41 1.97 -4.46 7.99
CA ILE A 41 2.09 -3.43 6.95
C ILE A 41 2.23 -2.05 7.59
N LEU A 42 1.44 -1.75 8.62
CA LEU A 42 1.47 -0.48 9.33
C LEU A 42 2.83 -0.26 10.02
N GLU A 43 3.36 -1.28 10.69
CA GLU A 43 4.69 -1.26 11.28
C GLU A 43 5.77 -1.04 10.22
N GLU A 44 5.66 -1.72 9.06
CA GLU A 44 6.61 -1.50 7.97
C GLU A 44 6.56 -0.06 7.48
N TYR A 45 5.37 0.50 7.23
CA TYR A 45 5.21 1.90 6.82
C TYR A 45 5.90 2.85 7.79
N GLN A 46 5.62 2.72 9.08
CA GLN A 46 6.22 3.58 10.11
C GLN A 46 7.75 3.42 10.16
N SER A 47 8.25 2.18 10.06
CA SER A 47 9.68 1.88 10.06
C SER A 47 10.39 2.49 8.85
N VAL A 48 9.83 2.34 7.64
CA VAL A 48 10.47 2.87 6.44
C VAL A 48 10.40 4.39 6.37
N LEU A 49 9.27 5.02 6.75
CA LEU A 49 9.12 6.48 6.70
C LEU A 49 10.08 7.17 7.67
N ASN A 50 10.39 6.54 8.81
CA ASN A 50 11.36 7.05 9.79
C ASN A 50 12.83 6.77 9.44
N ARG A 51 13.10 6.08 8.32
CA ARG A 51 14.46 5.68 7.98
C ARG A 51 15.29 6.84 7.46
N GLU A 52 16.26 7.29 8.25
CA GLU A 52 17.09 8.47 7.95
C GLU A 52 17.74 8.41 6.57
N LYS A 53 18.24 7.25 6.15
CA LYS A 53 18.91 7.06 4.86
C LYS A 53 18.06 7.40 3.63
N LEU A 54 16.73 7.48 3.79
CA LEU A 54 15.84 7.87 2.70
C LEU A 54 15.86 9.39 2.45
N ASN A 55 16.35 10.20 3.39
CA ASN A 55 16.41 11.66 3.26
C ASN A 55 15.04 12.30 2.90
N ILE A 56 13.93 11.74 3.39
CA ILE A 56 12.60 12.34 3.27
C ILE A 56 12.60 13.65 4.08
N ASN A 57 12.17 14.74 3.44
CA ASN A 57 11.97 16.03 4.10
C ASN A 57 11.08 15.86 5.34
N LEU A 58 11.41 16.56 6.45
CA LEU A 58 10.76 16.36 7.74
C LEU A 58 9.25 16.61 7.69
N ASP A 59 8.82 17.70 7.05
CA ASP A 59 7.39 18.05 6.94
C ASP A 59 6.64 16.98 6.15
N LYS A 60 7.24 16.52 5.05
CA LYS A 60 6.69 15.39 4.28
C LYS A 60 6.61 14.12 5.09
N ARG A 61 7.65 13.77 5.85
CA ARG A 61 7.64 12.57 6.70
C ARG A 61 6.48 12.63 7.69
N ASN A 62 6.34 13.75 8.38
CA ASN A 62 5.29 13.94 9.38
C ASN A 62 3.90 13.85 8.72
N LEU A 63 3.70 14.51 7.59
CA LEU A 63 2.46 14.43 6.81
C LEU A 63 2.09 12.98 6.48
N PHE A 64 3.03 12.18 5.97
CA PHE A 64 2.75 10.80 5.59
C PHE A 64 2.55 9.88 6.81
N LEU A 65 3.26 10.11 7.91
CA LEU A 65 3.05 9.36 9.16
C LEU A 65 1.67 9.64 9.77
N GLU A 66 1.26 10.91 9.82
CA GLU A 66 -0.07 11.32 10.26
C GLU A 66 -1.16 10.77 9.34
N CYS A 67 -0.97 10.90 8.03
CA CYS A 67 -1.87 10.35 7.02
C CYS A 67 -2.09 8.85 7.25
N VAL A 68 -1.02 8.05 7.30
CA VAL A 68 -1.12 6.60 7.54
C VAL A 68 -1.83 6.29 8.85
N LYS A 69 -1.57 7.05 9.91
CA LYS A 69 -2.19 6.82 11.21
C LYS A 69 -3.70 7.11 11.20
N ASP A 70 -4.12 8.18 10.54
CA ASP A 70 -5.49 8.69 10.66
C ASP A 70 -6.43 8.17 9.56
N VAL A 71 -5.90 7.78 8.39
CA VAL A 71 -6.72 7.40 7.23
C VAL A 71 -6.74 5.90 6.94
N THR A 72 -5.85 5.11 7.55
CA THR A 72 -5.81 3.66 7.32
C THR A 72 -6.80 2.92 8.21
N THR A 73 -7.33 1.81 7.69
CA THR A 73 -8.19 0.88 8.41
C THR A 73 -7.40 -0.39 8.70
N LEU A 74 -7.19 -0.67 9.98
CA LEU A 74 -6.47 -1.86 10.45
C LEU A 74 -7.32 -3.12 10.26
N ILE A 75 -6.73 -4.14 9.64
CA ILE A 75 -7.33 -5.44 9.39
C ILE A 75 -6.56 -6.51 10.16
N THR A 76 -7.29 -7.32 10.92
CA THR A 76 -6.73 -8.52 11.54
C THR A 76 -6.53 -9.59 10.49
N VAL A 77 -5.30 -10.12 10.41
CA VAL A 77 -4.92 -11.17 9.47
C VAL A 77 -4.55 -12.42 10.27
N ASP A 78 -5.18 -13.55 9.95
CA ASP A 78 -4.76 -14.84 10.47
C ASP A 78 -3.54 -15.33 9.68
N ASN A 79 -2.41 -15.52 10.38
CA ASN A 79 -1.12 -15.90 9.79
C ASN A 79 -1.04 -17.36 9.31
N ASN A 80 -2.17 -18.03 9.07
CA ASN A 80 -2.22 -19.44 8.70
C ASN A 80 -2.05 -19.69 7.19
N ILE A 81 -1.92 -18.63 6.38
CA ILE A 81 -1.76 -18.74 4.92
C ILE A 81 -0.27 -18.69 4.59
N GLU A 82 0.32 -19.85 4.29
CA GLU A 82 1.67 -19.93 3.74
C GLU A 82 1.64 -19.72 2.22
N PHE A 83 2.26 -18.64 1.76
CA PHE A 83 2.55 -18.45 0.34
C PHE A 83 3.96 -18.99 0.03
N LYS A 84 4.12 -19.67 -1.13
CA LYS A 84 5.45 -20.05 -1.67
C LYS A 84 6.32 -18.85 -2.06
N ARG A 85 5.78 -17.64 -2.00
CA ARG A 85 6.41 -16.39 -2.40
C ARG A 85 7.41 -15.87 -1.38
N ASP A 86 8.18 -14.88 -1.83
CA ASP A 86 9.07 -14.12 -0.97
C ASP A 86 8.30 -13.58 0.24
N ARG A 87 8.84 -13.81 1.43
CA ARG A 87 8.17 -13.56 2.72
C ARG A 87 7.70 -12.10 2.87
N LYS A 88 8.32 -11.17 2.14
CA LYS A 88 7.99 -9.74 2.16
C LYS A 88 6.66 -9.42 1.48
N ASP A 89 6.29 -10.14 0.42
CA ASP A 89 5.05 -9.88 -0.32
C ASP A 89 3.86 -10.60 0.31
N ALA A 90 4.13 -11.69 1.04
CA ALA A 90 3.12 -12.54 1.66
C ALA A 90 2.14 -11.73 2.52
N LYS A 91 2.62 -10.75 3.30
CA LYS A 91 1.77 -9.92 4.17
C LYS A 91 0.73 -9.10 3.41
N PHE A 92 1.05 -8.59 2.22
CA PHE A 92 0.11 -7.83 1.39
C PHE A 92 -0.98 -8.76 0.84
N LEU A 93 -0.61 -9.98 0.44
CA LEU A 93 -1.55 -10.99 -0.02
C LEU A 93 -2.45 -11.48 1.10
N SER A 94 -1.89 -11.79 2.28
CA SER A 94 -2.68 -12.18 3.46
C SER A 94 -3.67 -11.09 3.85
N CYS A 95 -3.23 -9.83 3.87
CA CYS A 95 -4.10 -8.68 4.12
C CYS A 95 -5.18 -8.55 3.04
N ALA A 96 -4.83 -8.73 1.77
CA ALA A 96 -5.77 -8.66 0.65
C ALA A 96 -6.88 -9.71 0.78
N ILE A 97 -6.52 -10.95 1.13
CA ILE A 97 -7.48 -12.03 1.33
C ILE A 97 -8.37 -11.77 2.55
N ALA A 98 -7.76 -11.51 3.72
CA ALA A 98 -8.50 -11.29 4.96
C ALA A 98 -9.45 -10.10 4.85
N ALA A 99 -9.01 -9.04 4.17
CA ALA A 99 -9.79 -7.85 3.97
C ALA A 99 -10.73 -7.95 2.75
N LYS A 100 -10.67 -8.97 1.89
CA LYS A 100 -11.34 -8.95 0.58
C LYS A 100 -11.07 -7.64 -0.17
N ALA A 101 -9.78 -7.29 -0.31
CA ALA A 101 -9.38 -6.06 -0.98
C ALA A 101 -9.75 -6.10 -2.47
N ASP A 102 -10.22 -4.98 -3.00
CA ASP A 102 -10.51 -4.84 -4.42
C ASP A 102 -9.20 -4.63 -5.21
N LEU A 103 -8.28 -3.84 -4.65
CA LEU A 103 -7.02 -3.48 -5.29
C LEU A 103 -5.81 -3.63 -4.37
N LEU A 104 -4.70 -4.09 -4.96
CA LEU A 104 -3.35 -3.93 -4.42
C LEU A 104 -2.54 -3.08 -5.40
N ILE A 105 -2.06 -1.93 -4.95
CA ILE A 105 -1.23 -1.02 -5.76
C ILE A 105 0.23 -1.24 -5.41
N THR A 106 1.03 -1.70 -6.37
CA THR A 106 2.45 -2.03 -6.17
C THR A 106 3.34 -1.48 -7.27
N GLY A 107 4.62 -1.25 -6.96
CA GLY A 107 5.65 -0.97 -7.95
C GLY A 107 6.24 -2.24 -8.59
N ASP A 108 5.97 -3.41 -8.00
CA ASP A 108 6.56 -4.67 -8.41
C ASP A 108 5.77 -5.30 -9.57
N LYS A 109 6.51 -5.71 -10.61
CA LYS A 109 5.94 -6.35 -11.80
C LYS A 109 5.77 -7.85 -11.63
N ASP A 110 6.37 -8.44 -10.61
CA ASP A 110 6.43 -9.88 -10.45
C ASP A 110 5.19 -10.45 -9.77
N PHE A 111 4.14 -9.66 -9.47
CA PHE A 111 2.85 -10.12 -8.92
C PHE A 111 1.97 -11.00 -9.84
N SER A 112 2.42 -11.28 -11.06
CA SER A 112 1.67 -12.05 -12.06
C SER A 112 1.19 -13.42 -11.56
N GLU A 113 2.04 -14.18 -10.87
CA GLU A 113 1.65 -15.48 -10.30
C GLU A 113 0.68 -15.33 -9.12
N ALA A 114 0.86 -14.32 -8.26
CA ALA A 114 -0.03 -14.07 -7.12
C ALA A 114 -1.43 -13.64 -7.55
N GLN A 115 -1.57 -12.95 -8.69
CA GLN A 115 -2.86 -12.55 -9.23
C GLN A 115 -3.79 -13.76 -9.47
N THR A 116 -3.23 -14.95 -9.75
CA THR A 116 -4.03 -16.17 -9.97
C THR A 116 -4.55 -16.80 -8.68
N LEU A 117 -4.02 -16.38 -7.53
CA LEU A 117 -4.33 -16.97 -6.22
C LEU A 117 -5.36 -16.16 -5.44
N ILE A 118 -5.67 -14.93 -5.85
CA ILE A 118 -6.55 -14.01 -5.14
C ILE A 118 -7.47 -13.26 -6.10
N GLU A 119 -8.65 -12.86 -5.60
CA GLU A 119 -9.61 -12.04 -6.37
C GLU A 119 -9.16 -10.57 -6.46
N THR A 120 -8.32 -10.10 -5.54
CA THR A 120 -7.79 -8.75 -5.52
C THR A 120 -7.02 -8.45 -6.80
N LYS A 121 -7.36 -7.35 -7.46
CA LYS A 121 -6.69 -6.92 -8.68
C LYS A 121 -5.41 -6.16 -8.33
N ILE A 122 -4.28 -6.65 -8.83
CA ILE A 122 -2.95 -6.10 -8.58
C ILE A 122 -2.58 -5.20 -9.74
N ILE A 123 -2.29 -3.93 -9.46
CA ILE A 123 -1.99 -2.94 -10.50
C ILE A 123 -0.81 -2.05 -10.09
N SER A 124 -0.15 -1.51 -11.09
CA SER A 124 0.84 -0.45 -10.90
C SER A 124 0.20 0.89 -10.57
N VAL A 125 0.98 1.77 -9.94
CA VAL A 125 0.57 3.14 -9.65
C VAL A 125 0.18 3.94 -10.90
N SER A 126 0.84 3.67 -12.04
CA SER A 126 0.53 4.31 -13.32
C SER A 126 -0.81 3.82 -13.87
N GLN A 127 -1.09 2.53 -13.79
CA GLN A 127 -2.38 1.94 -14.19
C GLN A 127 -3.52 2.47 -13.33
N PHE A 128 -3.30 2.63 -12.01
CA PHE A 128 -4.31 3.25 -11.14
C PHE A 128 -4.60 4.69 -11.59
N ARG A 129 -3.56 5.51 -11.80
CA ARG A 129 -3.75 6.89 -12.27
C ARG A 129 -4.58 6.93 -13.56
N GLU A 130 -4.24 6.12 -14.55
CA GLU A 130 -4.94 6.09 -15.84
C GLU A 130 -6.39 5.62 -15.74
N ALA A 131 -6.71 4.72 -14.81
CA ALA A 131 -8.05 4.18 -14.65
C ALA A 131 -8.98 5.03 -13.76
N TYR A 132 -8.42 5.78 -12.80
CA TYR A 132 -9.21 6.40 -11.71
C TYR A 132 -8.96 7.90 -11.50
N LEU A 133 -7.88 8.48 -12.04
CA LEU A 133 -7.53 9.91 -11.88
C LEU A 133 -7.60 10.69 -13.20
N SER A 134 -8.00 10.05 -14.30
CA SER A 134 -8.11 10.64 -15.65
C SER A 134 -9.37 11.46 -15.84
#